data_AF-A0A8T7BEZ1-F1
#
_entry.id   AF-A0A8T7BEZ1-F1
#
_cell.length_a   1.000
_cell.length_b   1.000
_cell.length_c   1.000
_cell.angle_alpha   90.00
_cell.angle_beta   90.00
_cell.angle_gamma   90.00
#
_symmetry.space_group_name_H-M   'P 1'
#
loop_
_entity.id
_entity.type
_entity.pdbx_description
1 polymer ?
#
loop_
_entity_poly.entity_id
_entity_poly.type
_entity_poly.pdbx_seq_one_letter_code
_entity_poly.pdbx_strand_id
1 'polypeptide(L)' 'MLAELRELAVSQYGCVDIQSVTEGENEITISYWNSLDEIKIWKQDERHLRAQSMGREKWYKSYQVQVVEVLKDYKG' A
#
# COMPACT_ATOMS: atom_id res chain seq x y z
N MET A 1 -2.22 3.25 12.55
CA MET A 1 -2.64 2.34 11.47
C MET A 1 -1.80 2.50 10.20
N LEU A 2 -1.85 3.60 9.44
CA LEU A 2 -1.03 3.74 8.21
C LEU A 2 0.48 3.62 8.46
N ALA A 3 0.98 4.30 9.50
CA ALA A 3 2.40 4.21 9.90
C ALA A 3 2.82 2.78 10.29
N GLU A 4 1.96 2.05 11.00
CA GLU A 4 2.23 0.66 11.43
C GLU A 4 2.19 -0.33 10.26
N LEU A 5 1.22 -0.18 9.35
CA LEU A 5 1.14 -1.02 8.14
C LEU A 5 2.32 -0.75 7.20
N ARG A 6 2.77 0.52 7.14
CA ARG A 6 3.96 0.90 6.39
C ARG A 6 5.20 0.21 6.96
N GLU A 7 5.43 0.35 8.26
CA GLU A 7 6.58 -0.26 8.92
C GLU A 7 6.56 -1.79 8.76
N LEU A 8 5.38 -2.39 8.88
CA LEU A 8 5.21 -3.83 8.68
C LEU A 8 5.55 -4.27 7.25
N ALA A 9 5.00 -3.59 6.24
CA ALA A 9 5.25 -3.92 4.84
C ALA A 9 6.74 -3.84 4.49
N VAL A 10 7.43 -2.80 4.99
CA VAL A 10 8.86 -2.61 4.75
C VAL A 10 9.71 -3.63 5.52
N SER A 11 9.40 -3.88 6.79
CA SER A 11 10.23 -4.73 7.64
C SER A 11 10.07 -6.24 7.41
N GLN A 12 8.88 -6.70 7.01
CA GLN A 12 8.57 -8.15 6.96
C GLN A 12 8.24 -8.68 5.57
N TYR A 13 7.83 -7.82 4.64
CA TYR A 13 7.26 -8.26 3.36
C TYR A 13 8.06 -7.83 2.12
N GLY A 14 9.20 -7.15 2.31
CA GLY A 14 10.07 -6.76 1.20
C GLY A 14 9.62 -5.50 0.48
N CYS A 15 8.74 -4.69 1.07
CA CYS A 15 8.40 -3.39 0.50
C CYS A 15 9.63 -2.46 0.53
N VAL A 16 9.96 -1.88 -0.61
CA VAL A 16 11.16 -1.05 -0.80
C VAL A 16 10.92 0.37 -0.33
N ASP A 17 9.76 0.93 -0.66
CA ASP A 17 9.36 2.27 -0.23
C ASP A 17 7.83 2.40 -0.25
N ILE A 18 7.31 3.31 0.57
CA ILE A 18 5.89 3.64 0.62
C ILE A 18 5.75 5.15 0.73
N GLN A 19 4.94 5.73 -0.15
CA GLN A 19 4.63 7.15 -0.18
C GLN A 19 3.13 7.35 -0.15
N SER A 20 2.68 8.26 0.70
CA SER A 20 1.26 8.61 0.83
C SER A 20 1.08 10.11 0.69
N VAL A 21 0.08 10.51 -0.07
CA VAL A 21 -0.33 11.91 -0.26
C VAL A 21 -1.83 12.00 -0.02
N THR A 22 -2.23 13.00 0.76
CA THR A 22 -3.63 13.29 1.05
C THR A 22 -3.95 14.70 0.56
N GLU A 23 -5.00 14.83 -0.26
CA GLU A 23 -5.54 16.10 -0.73
C GLU A 23 -7.05 16.14 -0.46
N GLY A 24 -7.45 16.93 0.54
CA GLY A 24 -8.83 16.98 1.00
C GLY A 24 -9.30 15.62 1.52
N GLU A 25 -10.36 15.07 0.92
CA GLU A 25 -10.89 13.73 1.24
C GLU A 25 -10.24 12.61 0.43
N ASN A 26 -9.34 12.94 -0.51
CA ASN A 26 -8.67 11.96 -1.35
C ASN A 26 -7.31 11.59 -0.75
N GLU A 27 -7.02 10.29 -0.72
CA GLU A 27 -5.73 9.76 -0.29
C GLU A 27 -5.21 8.78 -1.33
N ILE A 28 -3.94 8.91 -1.69
CA ILE A 28 -3.22 7.98 -2.55
C ILE A 28 -2.03 7.45 -1.76
N THR A 29 -1.91 6.12 -1.73
CA THR A 29 -0.73 5.43 -1.20
C THR A 29 -0.11 4.58 -2.30
N ILE A 30 1.17 4.81 -2.57
CA ILE A 30 1.99 4.06 -3.53
C ILE A 30 3.01 3.26 -2.72
N SER A 31 3.12 1.96 -3.01
CA SER A 31 4.11 1.07 -2.40
C SER A 31 4.93 0.39 -3.49
N TYR A 32 6.24 0.35 -3.31
CA TYR A 32 7.21 -0.20 -4.26
C TYR A 32 7.69 -1.57 -3.78
N TRP A 33 7.81 -2.52 -4.71
CA TRP A 33 8.10 -3.93 -4.42
C TRP A 33 9.04 -4.49 -5.49
N ASN A 34 9.83 -5.51 -5.13
CA ASN A 34 10.75 -6.13 -6.10
C ASN A 34 10.05 -7.18 -6.96
N SER A 35 8.94 -7.75 -6.47
CA SER A 35 8.21 -8.78 -7.22
C SER A 35 6.71 -8.76 -6.96
N LEU A 36 5.96 -9.34 -7.91
CA LEU A 36 4.52 -9.59 -7.75
C LEU A 36 4.23 -10.59 -6.62
N ASP A 37 5.15 -11.49 -6.30
CA ASP A 37 4.93 -12.48 -5.25
C ASP A 37 5.04 -11.86 -3.85
N GLU A 38 5.95 -10.92 -3.64
CA GLU A 38 6.00 -10.10 -2.41
C GLU A 38 4.68 -9.33 -2.21
N ILE A 39 4.16 -8.71 -3.27
CA ILE A 39 2.85 -8.02 -3.24
C ILE A 39 1.72 -8.99 -2.86
N LYS A 40 1.72 -10.21 -3.43
CA LYS A 40 0.71 -11.22 -3.11
C LYS A 40 0.79 -11.64 -1.65
N ILE A 41 1.98 -11.88 -1.12
CA ILE A 41 2.18 -12.27 0.28
C ILE A 41 1.69 -11.13 1.19
N TRP A 42 2.08 -9.89 0.92
CA TRP A 42 1.61 -8.72 1.67
C TRP A 42 0.08 -8.56 1.65
N LYS A 43 -0.55 -8.82 0.50
CA LYS A 43 -2.00 -8.74 0.37
C LYS A 43 -2.74 -9.74 1.28
N GLN A 44 -2.08 -10.82 1.71
CA GLN A 44 -2.64 -11.83 2.61
C GLN A 44 -2.38 -11.56 4.10
N ASP A 45 -1.62 -10.52 4.47
CA ASP A 45 -1.41 -10.19 5.89
C ASP A 45 -2.75 -9.83 6.56
N GLU A 46 -3.04 -10.47 7.69
CA GLU A 46 -4.32 -10.32 8.40
C GLU A 46 -4.57 -8.88 8.88
N ARG A 47 -3.52 -8.14 9.26
CA ARG A 47 -3.65 -6.74 9.69
C ARG A 47 -3.96 -5.85 8.50
N HIS A 48 -3.34 -6.14 7.35
CA HIS A 48 -3.63 -5.45 6.10
C HIS A 48 -5.06 -5.73 5.60
N LEU A 49 -5.52 -6.99 5.63
CA LEU A 49 -6.90 -7.36 5.30
C LEU A 49 -7.92 -6.68 6.22
N ARG A 50 -7.65 -6.66 7.53
CA ARG A 50 -8.52 -6.00 8.51
C ARG A 50 -8.59 -4.50 8.27
N ALA A 51 -7.46 -3.85 7.99
CA ALA A 51 -7.42 -2.43 7.67
C ALA A 51 -8.23 -2.11 6.39
N GLN A 52 -8.13 -2.92 5.35
CA GLN A 52 -8.95 -2.77 4.13
C GLN A 52 -10.45 -2.95 4.42
N SER A 53 -10.82 -3.95 5.23
CA SER A 53 -12.21 -4.18 5.62
C SER A 53 -12.78 -2.97 6.38
N MET A 54 -12.02 -2.44 7.35
CA MET A 54 -12.42 -1.26 8.09
C MET A 54 -12.49 -0.01 7.21
N GLY A 55 -11.53 0.15 6.28
CA GLY A 55 -11.55 1.18 5.25
C GLY A 55 -12.84 1.18 4.44
N ARG A 56 -13.23 0.01 3.94
CA ARG A 56 -14.45 -0.18 3.15
C ARG A 56 -15.73 0.08 3.93
N GLU A 57 -15.76 -0.29 5.21
CA GLU A 57 -16.96 -0.13 6.04
C GLU A 57 -17.14 1.29 6.59
N LYS A 58 -16.05 2.03 6.84
CA LYS A 58 -16.11 3.28 7.62
C LYS A 58 -15.71 4.54 6.88
N TRP A 59 -14.77 4.46 5.92
CA TRP A 59 -14.03 5.65 5.48
C TRP A 59 -14.08 5.88 3.98
N TYR A 60 -14.14 4.84 3.15
CA TYR A 60 -14.07 4.99 1.69
C TYR A 60 -15.39 4.62 1.02
N LYS A 61 -16.04 5.60 0.37
CA LYS A 61 -17.16 5.36 -0.56
C LYS A 61 -16.75 4.47 -1.74
N SER A 62 -15.51 4.59 -2.17
CA SER A 62 -14.88 3.82 -3.25
C SER A 62 -13.37 3.88 -3.12
N TYR A 63 -12.68 2.81 -3.51
CA TYR A 63 -11.21 2.82 -3.65
C TYR A 63 -10.82 2.03 -4.90
N GLN A 64 -9.61 2.30 -5.41
CA GLN A 64 -9.03 1.60 -6.54
C GLN A 64 -7.62 1.13 -6.16
N VAL A 65 -7.26 -0.08 -6.59
CA VAL A 65 -5.90 -0.62 -6.47
C VAL A 65 -5.39 -0.92 -7.86
N GLN A 66 -4.19 -0.46 -8.18
CA GLN A 66 -3.48 -0.76 -9.42
C GLN A 66 -2.12 -1.35 -9.07
N VAL A 67 -1.72 -2.37 -9.81
CA VAL A 67 -0.36 -2.92 -9.75
C VAL A 67 0.29 -2.57 -11.07
N VAL A 68 1.40 -1.84 -11.00
CA VAL A 68 2.09 -1.28 -12.16
C VAL A 68 3.57 -1.68 -12.14
N GLU A 69 4.16 -1.75 -13.32
CA GLU A 69 5.60 -1.93 -13.49
C GLU A 69 6.26 -0.57 -13.70
N VAL A 70 7.29 -0.26 -12.92
CA VAL A 70 8.10 0.94 -13.11
C VAL A 70 9.11 0.66 -14.22
N LEU A 71 8.88 1.23 -15.40
CA LEU A 71 9.74 1.00 -16.57
C LEU A 71 11.04 1.82 -16.50
N LYS A 72 10.99 3.01 -15.88
CA LYS A 72 12.13 3.93 -15.69
C LYS A 72 11.89 4.77 -14.44
N ASP A 73 12.94 5.03 -13.69
CA ASP A 73 12.95 5.92 -12.51
C ASP A 73 14.16 6.86 -12.61
N TYR A 74 13.92 8.15 -12.38
CA TYR A 74 14.95 9.19 -12.36
C TYR A 74 14.83 9.95 -11.05
N LYS A 75 15.92 9.95 -10.28
CA LYS A 75 16.01 10.70 -9.02
C LYS A 75 16.97 11.87 -9.22
N GLY A 76 16.52 13.07 -8.85
CA GLY A 76 17.30 14.31 -8.88
C GLY A 76 17.63 14.80 -7.49
#